data_AF-A0A6P7EXD8-F1
#
_entry.id   AF-A0A6P7EXD8-F1
#
_cell.length_a   1.000
_cell.length_b   1.000
_cell.length_c   1.000
_cell.angle_alpha   90.00
_cell.angle_beta   90.00
_cell.angle_gamma   90.00
#
_symmetry.space_group_name_H-M   'P 1'
#
loop_
_entity.id
_entity.type
_entity.pdbx_description
1 polymer ?
#
loop_
_entity_poly.entity_id
_entity_poly.type
_entity_poly.pdbx_seq_one_letter_code
_entity_poly.pdbx_strand_id
1 'polypeptide(L)'
;MTAIFRCLNGRVRTFYLNPPYQIARVDCRTKQLIGDREVVGFGYNGQPNYADREHYPMPAIRWKETTAEILQLRKKEEGDWHNLTMEERKKLYRASFCQTFAEFQVS
;
A
#
# COMPACT_ATOMS: atom_id res chain seq x y z
N MET A 1 -19.03 4.70 -9.97
CA MET A 1 -18.68 4.09 -11.26
C MET A 1 -19.14 5.04 -12.34
N THR A 2 -18.23 5.82 -12.94
CA THR A 2 -18.62 6.79 -13.97
C THR A 2 -17.67 6.61 -15.15
N ALA A 3 -18.16 5.98 -16.22
CA ALA A 3 -17.41 5.81 -17.46
C ALA A 3 -17.69 7.01 -18.37
N ILE A 4 -16.65 7.75 -18.76
CA ILE A 4 -16.75 8.79 -19.78
C ILE A 4 -16.43 8.13 -21.13
N PHE A 5 -17.43 8.03 -22.00
CA PHE A 5 -17.26 7.55 -23.36
C PHE A 5 -16.87 8.73 -24.27
N ARG A 6 -15.59 8.81 -24.67
CA ARG A 6 -15.20 9.65 -25.80
C ARG A 6 -15.00 8.79 -27.04
N CYS A 7 -15.81 9.07 -28.06
CA CYS A 7 -15.70 8.44 -29.38
C CYS A 7 -14.66 9.21 -30.19
N LEU A 8 -13.51 8.59 -30.47
CA LEU A 8 -12.59 9.04 -31.52
C LEU A 8 -12.48 7.90 -32.53
N ASN A 9 -12.84 8.17 -33.79
CA ASN A 9 -12.71 7.27 -34.94
C ASN A 9 -13.49 5.95 -34.87
N GLY A 10 -14.77 6.00 -34.45
CA GLY A 10 -15.73 4.92 -34.71
C GLY A 10 -15.47 3.57 -34.02
N ARG A 11 -14.44 3.48 -33.16
CA ARG A 11 -14.16 2.30 -32.35
C ARG A 11 -14.37 2.65 -30.89
N VAL A 12 -15.41 2.09 -30.28
CA VAL A 12 -15.63 2.15 -28.83
C VAL A 12 -14.47 1.40 -28.16
N ARG A 13 -13.39 2.11 -27.82
CA ARG A 13 -12.40 1.62 -26.87
C ARG A 13 -12.91 2.00 -25.50
N THR A 14 -13.22 1.01 -24.69
CA THR A 14 -13.28 1.16 -23.24
C THR A 14 -11.88 1.53 -22.75
N PHE A 15 -11.57 2.81 -22.72
CA PHE A 15 -10.44 3.30 -21.93
C PHE A 15 -10.89 3.27 -20.48
N TYR A 16 -10.68 2.14 -19.82
CA TYR A 16 -10.52 2.18 -18.38
C TYR A 16 -9.30 3.05 -18.14
N LEU A 17 -9.50 4.27 -17.64
CA LEU A 17 -8.43 4.98 -16.98
C LEU A 17 -7.89 3.99 -15.94
N ASN A 18 -6.65 3.54 -16.12
CA ASN A 18 -5.99 2.75 -15.10
C ASN A 18 -6.13 3.55 -13.80
N PRO A 19 -6.75 3.01 -12.73
CA PRO A 19 -6.65 3.67 -11.45
C PRO A 19 -5.15 3.83 -11.16
N PRO A 20 -4.70 4.97 -10.59
CA PRO A 20 -3.28 5.27 -10.44
C PRO A 20 -2.48 4.25 -9.59
N TYR A 21 -3.14 3.21 -9.10
CA TYR A 21 -2.63 2.14 -8.26
C TYR A 21 -3.32 0.81 -8.64
N GLN A 22 -3.21 0.38 -9.90
CA GLN A 22 -3.43 -1.05 -10.16
C GLN A 22 -2.25 -1.82 -9.58
N ILE A 23 -2.36 -2.21 -8.31
CA ILE A 23 -1.53 -3.27 -7.74
C ILE A 23 -1.65 -4.44 -8.72
N ALA A 24 -0.55 -4.78 -9.39
CA ALA A 24 -0.50 -5.93 -10.28
C ALA A 24 -1.16 -7.11 -9.56
N ARG A 25 -2.05 -7.85 -10.23
CA ARG A 25 -2.69 -9.03 -9.64
C ARG A 25 -1.59 -9.91 -9.05
N VAL A 26 -1.46 -9.90 -7.73
CA VAL A 26 -0.42 -10.64 -7.02
C VAL A 26 -0.62 -12.11 -7.37
N ASP A 27 0.40 -12.77 -7.91
CA ASP A 27 0.25 -14.17 -8.30
C ASP A 27 0.02 -15.06 -7.08
N CYS A 28 -0.58 -16.24 -7.29
CA CYS A 28 -0.95 -17.14 -6.20
C CYS A 28 0.25 -17.59 -5.35
N ARG A 29 1.46 -17.69 -5.93
CA ARG A 29 2.68 -18.09 -5.22
C ARG A 29 3.17 -16.94 -4.36
N THR A 30 3.17 -15.73 -4.89
CA THR A 30 3.47 -14.54 -4.08
C THR A 30 2.50 -14.40 -2.92
N LYS A 31 1.20 -14.63 -3.14
CA LYS A 31 0.20 -14.58 -2.07
C LYS A 31 0.46 -15.62 -0.98
N GLN A 32 0.96 -16.80 -1.31
CA GLN A 32 1.36 -17.81 -0.31
C GLN A 32 2.55 -17.35 0.56
N LEU A 33 3.45 -16.55 0.00
CA LEU A 33 4.62 -16.03 0.73
C LEU A 33 4.26 -14.83 1.62
N ILE A 34 3.49 -13.88 1.10
CA ILE A 34 3.18 -12.62 1.80
C ILE A 34 1.90 -12.68 2.62
N GLY A 35 1.00 -13.64 2.37
CA GLY A 35 -0.32 -13.69 2.99
C GLY A 35 -1.26 -12.62 2.44
N ASP A 36 -2.08 -12.04 3.32
CA ASP A 36 -3.02 -10.96 2.97
C ASP A 36 -2.43 -9.55 3.21
N ARG A 37 -1.09 -9.45 3.25
CA ARG A 37 -0.37 -8.17 3.34
C ARG A 37 -0.47 -7.40 2.03
N GLU A 38 -0.68 -6.10 2.15
CA GLU A 38 -0.79 -5.19 1.01
C GLU A 38 0.59 -4.94 0.37
N VAL A 39 0.65 -5.07 -0.95
CA VAL A 39 1.79 -4.66 -1.77
C VAL A 39 1.64 -3.19 -2.12
N VAL A 40 2.56 -2.36 -1.65
CA VAL A 40 2.50 -0.89 -1.74
C VAL A 40 3.52 -0.30 -2.70
N GLY A 41 4.53 -1.07 -3.11
CA GLY A 41 5.57 -0.59 -4.00
C GLY A 41 6.36 -1.71 -4.67
N PHE A 42 7.41 -1.34 -5.38
CA PHE A 42 8.23 -2.27 -6.15
C PHE A 42 9.25 -3.04 -5.30
N GLY A 43 9.72 -2.45 -4.20
CA GLY A 43 10.80 -3.03 -3.39
C GLY A 43 12.20 -2.85 -3.98
N TYR A 44 13.22 -3.32 -3.27
CA TYR A 44 14.62 -3.13 -3.67
C TYR A 44 15.10 -4.06 -4.80
N ASN A 45 14.36 -5.13 -5.08
CA ASN A 45 14.70 -6.13 -6.10
C ASN A 45 13.49 -6.56 -6.96
N GLY A 46 12.43 -5.74 -6.98
CA GLY A 46 11.19 -6.05 -7.71
C GLY A 46 10.36 -7.18 -7.11
N GLN A 47 10.68 -7.63 -5.90
CA GLN A 47 9.92 -8.64 -5.16
C GLN A 47 9.17 -7.97 -3.99
N PRO A 48 8.01 -8.52 -3.61
CA PRO A 48 7.20 -7.99 -2.51
C PRO A 48 7.76 -8.45 -1.16
N ASN A 49 8.94 -7.96 -0.83
CA ASN A 49 9.62 -8.24 0.43
C ASN A 49 9.46 -7.11 1.45
N TYR A 50 9.57 -7.49 2.72
CA TYR A 50 9.63 -6.58 3.85
C TYR A 50 11.02 -6.66 4.47
N ALA A 51 11.66 -5.51 4.69
CA ALA A 51 12.85 -5.39 5.51
C ALA A 51 12.96 -3.98 6.06
N ASP A 52 13.23 -3.84 7.36
CA ASP A 52 13.57 -2.55 7.97
C ASP A 52 15.06 -2.26 7.70
N ARG A 53 15.34 -1.44 6.69
CA ARG A 53 16.70 -1.08 6.26
C ARG A 53 16.81 0.42 5.99
N GLU A 54 17.93 1.01 6.38
CA GLU A 54 18.19 2.43 6.18
C GLU A 54 18.23 2.84 4.70
N HIS A 55 18.88 2.03 3.84
CA HIS A 55 18.95 2.33 2.40
C HIS A 55 17.61 2.16 1.67
N TYR A 56 16.67 1.43 2.28
CA TYR A 56 15.37 1.11 1.68
C TYR A 56 14.25 1.38 2.70
N PRO A 57 14.00 2.66 3.04
CA PRO A 57 13.05 3.06 4.08
C PRO A 57 11.59 2.69 3.76
N MET A 58 11.29 2.46 2.47
CA MET A 58 9.96 2.16 1.97
C MET A 58 9.94 0.72 1.43
N PRO A 59 9.56 -0.28 2.26
CA PRO A 59 9.50 -1.67 1.83
C PRO A 59 8.38 -1.90 0.80
N ALA A 60 8.47 -3.01 0.07
CA ALA A 60 7.52 -3.33 -0.99
C ALA A 60 6.12 -3.67 -0.47
N ILE A 61 6.05 -4.23 0.73
CA ILE A 61 4.81 -4.65 1.40
C ILE A 61 4.67 -3.98 2.76
N ARG A 62 3.45 -3.96 3.29
CA ARG A 62 3.19 -3.56 4.69
C ARG A 62 3.62 -4.67 5.66
N TRP A 63 3.95 -4.28 6.89
CA TRP A 63 4.33 -5.22 7.95
C TRP A 63 3.17 -6.13 8.37
N LYS A 64 2.01 -5.54 8.71
CA LYS A 64 0.82 -6.28 9.14
C LYS A 64 -0.16 -6.50 8.00
N GLU A 65 -1.01 -7.51 8.17
CA GLU A 65 -2.17 -7.73 7.31
C GLU A 65 -3.21 -6.62 7.46
N THR A 66 -4.00 -6.46 6.40
CA THR A 66 -5.01 -5.42 6.31
C THR A 66 -6.26 -5.82 7.10
N THR A 67 -6.40 -5.31 8.32
CA THR A 67 -7.61 -5.50 9.14
C THR A 67 -8.65 -4.40 8.88
N ALA A 68 -9.91 -4.67 9.22
CA ALA A 68 -11.01 -3.71 9.04
C ALA A 68 -10.77 -2.37 9.77
N GLU A 69 -10.17 -2.42 10.96
CA GLU A 69 -9.82 -1.22 11.73
C GLU A 69 -8.75 -0.38 11.01
N ILE A 70 -7.72 -1.02 10.45
CA ILE A 70 -6.68 -0.31 9.70
C ILE A 70 -7.28 0.29 8.42
N LEU A 71 -8.16 -0.42 7.72
CA LEU A 71 -8.86 0.12 6.54
C LEU A 71 -9.69 1.37 6.87
N GLN A 72 -10.35 1.40 8.02
CA GLN A 72 -11.07 2.60 8.47
C GLN A 72 -10.11 3.75 8.75
N LEU A 73 -8.97 3.49 9.40
CA LEU A 73 -7.95 4.51 9.62
C LEU A 73 -7.32 5.01 8.33
N ARG A 74 -7.11 4.16 7.31
CA ARG A 74 -6.61 4.56 5.99
C ARG A 74 -7.57 5.50 5.27
N LYS A 75 -8.88 5.24 5.35
CA LYS A 75 -9.88 6.17 4.82
C LYS A 75 -9.84 7.54 5.50
N LYS A 76 -9.51 7.58 6.80
CA LYS A 76 -9.29 8.85 7.50
C LYS A 76 -7.97 9.52 7.09
N GLU A 77 -6.92 8.74 6.86
CA GLU A 77 -5.60 9.20 6.41
C GLU A 77 -5.63 9.88 5.03
N GLU A 78 -6.58 9.51 4.16
CA GLU A 78 -6.82 10.20 2.87
C GLU A 78 -7.33 11.64 3.06
N GLY A 79 -7.84 12.00 4.24
CA GLY A 79 -8.34 13.33 4.59
C GLY A 79 -7.29 14.22 5.28
N ASP A 80 -7.78 15.18 6.08
CA ASP A 80 -6.90 16.08 6.85
C ASP A 80 -6.29 15.36 8.06
N TRP A 81 -4.96 15.36 8.14
CA TRP A 81 -4.19 14.71 9.19
C TRP A 81 -4.32 15.41 10.54
N HIS A 82 -4.74 16.67 10.59
CA HIS A 82 -5.03 17.35 11.86
C HIS A 82 -6.16 16.67 12.65
N ASN A 83 -7.05 15.94 11.97
CA ASN A 83 -8.13 15.19 12.60
C ASN A 83 -7.70 13.81 13.13
N LEU A 84 -6.48 13.36 12.83
CA LEU A 84 -5.94 12.10 13.34
C LEU A 84 -5.32 12.32 14.72
N THR A 85 -5.76 11.51 15.68
CA THR A 85 -5.15 11.49 17.02
C THR A 85 -3.74 10.90 16.97
N MET A 86 -2.91 11.22 17.96
CA MET A 86 -1.54 10.68 18.05
C MET A 86 -1.52 9.14 18.13
N GLU A 87 -2.52 8.53 18.76
CA GLU A 87 -2.65 7.08 18.86
C GLU A 87 -2.98 6.45 17.51
N GLU A 88 -3.89 7.05 16.73
CA GLU A 88 -4.24 6.59 15.39
C GLU A 88 -3.03 6.65 14.46
N ARG A 89 -2.23 7.72 14.52
CA ARG A 89 -0.98 7.84 13.75
C ARG A 89 0.03 6.75 14.13
N LYS A 90 0.22 6.50 15.42
CA LYS A 90 1.09 5.41 15.91
C LYS A 90 0.58 4.04 15.47
N LYS A 91 -0.74 3.83 15.47
CA LYS A 91 -1.37 2.58 15.01
C LYS A 91 -1.17 2.37 13.50
N LEU A 92 -1.34 3.42 12.69
CA LEU A 92 -1.02 3.40 11.26
C LEU A 92 0.47 3.10 11.02
N TYR A 93 1.36 3.68 11.82
CA TYR A 93 2.79 3.41 11.75
C TYR A 93 3.09 1.94 12.05
N ARG A 94 2.64 1.39 13.18
CA ARG A 94 2.89 -0.01 13.58
C ARG A 94 2.16 -1.06 12.72
N ALA A 95 1.16 -0.64 11.96
CA ALA A 95 0.57 -1.48 10.91
C ALA A 95 1.45 -1.51 9.65
N SER A 96 2.11 -0.39 9.34
CA SER A 96 2.97 -0.26 8.17
C SER A 96 4.35 -0.84 8.37
N PHE A 97 4.94 -0.58 9.54
CA PHE A 97 6.32 -0.87 9.86
C PHE A 97 6.44 -1.69 11.14
N CYS A 98 7.41 -2.60 11.18
CA CYS A 98 7.73 -3.39 12.38
C CYS A 98 8.52 -2.52 13.37
N GLN A 99 9.66 -2.00 12.92
CA GLN A 99 10.58 -1.23 13.77
C GLN A 99 10.65 0.26 13.38
N THR A 100 11.11 1.08 14.30
CA THR A 100 11.55 2.46 14.02
C THR A 100 13.02 2.50 13.65
N PHE A 101 13.45 3.57 12.98
CA PHE A 101 14.86 3.81 12.69
C PHE A 101 15.75 3.67 13.93
N ALA A 102 15.33 4.25 15.05
CA ALA A 102 16.05 4.14 16.31
C ALA A 102 16.11 2.71 16.86
N GLU A 103 15.11 1.87 16.60
CA GLU A 103 15.07 0.49 17.08
C GLU A 103 16.06 -0.41 16.31
N PHE A 104 16.14 -0.28 14.97
CA PHE A 104 16.99 -1.17 14.17
C PHE A 104 18.42 -0.66 13.96
N GLN A 105 18.69 0.64 14.07
CA GLN A 105 20.06 1.17 13.93
C GLN A 105 20.96 0.89 15.14
N VAL A 106 20.36 0.55 16.29
CA VAL A 106 21.10 0.23 17.53
C VAL A 106 21.42 -1.27 17.64
N SER A 107 20.81 -2.10 16.79
CA SER A 107 20.98 -3.56 16.77
C SER A 107 22.21 -3.98 15.98
#